data_AF-A0A2S8RS36-F1
#
_entry.id   AF-A0A2S8RS36-F1
#
_cell.length_a   1.000
_cell.length_b   1.000
_cell.length_c   1.000
_cell.angle_alpha   90.00
_cell.angle_beta   90.00
_cell.angle_gamma   90.00
#
_symmetry.space_group_name_H-M   'P 1'
#
loop_
_entity.id
_entity.type
_entity.pdbx_description
1 polymer ?
#
loop_
_entity_poly.entity_id
_entity_poly.type
_entity_poly.pdbx_seq_one_letter_code
_entity_poly.pdbx_strand_id
1 'polypeptide(L)'
;MEKPISAIATWFEKLPADERDNAAFLIYSGIAAMIGDKDYDWANEPGDAFLAWLRAPAGDPAAELAKLLLTREHVRFTLIDDFGTAEKWVEAEARNRAVLEKAQTDPSLSHLIPTAEKILARMPGHRDAAIKLADEWRTTIAPLITDERIRKWYDAALFEGITFATD
;
A
#
# COMPACT_ATOMS: atom_id res chain seq x y z
N MET A 1 -23.61 9.14 -0.31
CA MET A 1 -22.94 7.97 -0.94
C MET A 1 -21.71 7.63 -0.09
N GLU A 2 -21.37 6.37 0.16
CA GLU A 2 -20.14 6.05 0.92
C GLU A 2 -18.89 6.49 0.13
N LYS A 3 -17.91 7.10 0.81
CA LYS A 3 -16.66 7.55 0.16
C LYS A 3 -15.88 6.30 -0.29
N PRO A 4 -15.40 6.22 -1.55
CA PRO A 4 -14.66 5.05 -2.01
C PRO A 4 -13.39 4.76 -1.19
N ILE A 5 -12.75 5.80 -0.64
CA ILE A 5 -11.59 5.63 0.26
C ILE A 5 -11.94 4.91 1.58
N SER A 6 -13.21 4.97 2.02
CA SER A 6 -13.67 4.24 3.20
C SER A 6 -13.71 2.72 2.98
N ALA A 7 -13.90 2.26 1.74
CA ALA A 7 -13.79 0.85 1.40
C ALA A 7 -12.35 0.35 1.60
N ILE A 8 -11.36 1.13 1.17
CA ILE A 8 -9.93 0.83 1.36
C ILE A 8 -9.60 0.78 2.85
N ALA A 9 -9.98 1.81 3.61
CA ALA A 9 -9.73 1.86 5.05
C ALA A 9 -10.35 0.69 5.81
N THR A 10 -11.59 0.32 5.47
CA THR A 10 -12.32 -0.77 6.12
C THR A 10 -11.76 -2.14 5.78
N TRP A 11 -11.28 -2.35 4.55
CA TRP A 11 -10.55 -3.56 4.20
C TRP A 11 -9.24 -3.66 4.96
N PHE A 12 -8.46 -2.58 4.96
CA PHE A 12 -7.16 -2.54 5.59
C PHE A 12 -7.25 -2.78 7.12
N GLU A 13 -8.26 -2.22 7.76
CA GLU A 13 -8.55 -2.43 9.19
C GLU A 13 -8.89 -3.88 9.55
N LYS A 14 -9.44 -4.66 8.61
CA LYS A 14 -9.81 -6.07 8.82
C LYS A 14 -8.65 -7.05 8.63
N LEU A 15 -7.52 -6.58 8.10
CA LEU A 15 -6.33 -7.42 7.95
C LEU A 15 -5.81 -7.82 9.34
N PRO A 16 -5.31 -9.05 9.52
CA PRO A 16 -4.54 -9.41 10.71
C PRO A 16 -3.41 -8.41 10.94
N ALA A 17 -3.07 -8.09 12.19
CA ALA A 17 -2.09 -7.06 12.53
C ALA A 17 -0.77 -7.21 11.75
N ASP A 18 -0.20 -8.43 11.73
CA ASP A 18 1.03 -8.72 10.99
C ASP A 18 0.89 -8.52 9.47
N GLU A 19 -0.25 -8.88 8.88
CA GLU A 19 -0.51 -8.66 7.45
C GLU A 19 -0.70 -7.17 7.16
N ARG A 20 -1.37 -6.46 8.06
CA ARG A 20 -1.62 -5.02 8.00
C ARG A 20 -0.33 -4.22 8.03
N ASP A 21 0.58 -4.52 8.96
CA ASP A 21 1.87 -3.81 9.05
C ASP A 21 2.77 -4.09 7.86
N ASN A 22 2.81 -5.34 7.38
CA ASN A 22 3.54 -5.67 6.16
C ASN A 22 2.96 -4.93 4.94
N ALA A 23 1.63 -4.89 4.80
CA ALA A 23 0.97 -4.16 3.74
C ALA A 23 1.25 -2.65 3.83
N ALA A 24 1.17 -2.07 5.03
CA ALA A 24 1.45 -0.67 5.25
C ALA A 24 2.90 -0.31 4.93
N PHE A 25 3.85 -1.19 5.26
CA PHE A 25 5.24 -0.98 4.89
C PHE A 25 5.39 -0.89 3.36
N LEU A 26 4.70 -1.73 2.59
CA LEU A 26 4.75 -1.72 1.13
C LEU A 26 4.00 -0.54 0.49
N ILE A 27 2.95 -0.05 1.12
CA ILE A 27 2.05 0.96 0.54
C ILE A 27 2.34 2.35 1.10
N TYR A 28 2.36 2.49 2.42
CA TYR A 28 2.37 3.78 3.10
C TYR A 28 3.76 4.40 3.17
N SER A 29 4.85 3.61 3.21
CA SER A 29 6.20 4.19 3.26
C SER A 29 6.50 5.13 2.09
N GLY A 30 6.10 4.74 0.88
CA GLY A 30 6.18 5.58 -0.32
C GLY A 30 5.26 6.80 -0.27
N ILE A 31 4.02 6.61 0.17
CA ILE A 31 3.04 7.71 0.34
C ILE A 31 3.54 8.73 1.35
N ALA A 32 3.95 8.29 2.54
CA ALA A 32 4.49 9.11 3.62
C ALA A 32 5.66 9.95 3.14
N ALA A 33 6.60 9.35 2.40
CA ALA A 33 7.73 10.08 1.82
C ALA A 33 7.28 11.15 0.80
N MET A 34 6.29 10.86 -0.04
CA MET A 34 5.78 11.82 -1.04
C MET A 34 5.01 12.98 -0.42
N ILE A 35 4.17 12.71 0.59
CA ILE A 35 3.36 13.74 1.26
C ILE A 35 4.17 14.51 2.32
N GLY A 36 5.40 14.09 2.58
CA GLY A 36 6.27 14.69 3.59
C GLY A 36 5.76 14.45 5.01
N ASP A 37 5.17 13.29 5.28
CA ASP A 37 4.73 12.90 6.61
C ASP A 37 5.96 12.76 7.53
N LYS A 38 6.08 13.71 8.46
CA LYS A 38 7.19 13.78 9.42
C LYS A 38 6.93 12.96 10.68
N ASP A 39 5.68 12.56 10.90
CA ASP A 39 5.25 11.79 12.05
C ASP A 39 5.34 10.28 11.75
N TYR A 40 5.48 9.90 10.47
CA TYR A 40 5.83 8.56 10.06
C TYR A 40 7.29 8.24 10.43
N ASP A 41 7.45 7.50 11.52
CA ASP A 41 8.72 6.85 11.88
C ASP A 41 8.73 5.43 11.30
N TRP A 42 9.81 5.05 10.63
CA TRP A 42 10.05 3.69 10.16
C TRP A 42 10.11 2.66 11.31
N ALA A 43 10.30 3.13 12.54
CA ALA A 43 10.26 2.32 13.76
C ALA A 43 8.85 2.14 14.35
N ASN A 44 7.83 2.89 13.92
CA ASN A 44 6.45 2.76 14.38
C ASN A 44 5.69 1.69 13.59
N GLU A 45 4.60 1.17 14.17
CA GLU A 45 3.65 0.25 13.52
C GLU A 45 3.01 0.93 12.30
N PRO A 46 3.47 0.62 11.08
CA PRO A 46 3.10 1.41 9.89
C PRO A 46 1.62 1.23 9.52
N GLY A 47 0.99 0.14 9.98
CA GLY A 47 -0.42 -0.14 9.75
C GLY A 47 -1.33 0.90 10.41
N ASP A 48 -1.11 1.22 11.68
CA ASP A 48 -1.95 2.19 12.39
C ASP A 48 -1.78 3.60 11.82
N ALA A 49 -0.54 3.98 11.47
CA ALA A 49 -0.27 5.25 10.81
C ALA A 49 -0.98 5.36 9.45
N PHE A 50 -0.91 4.31 8.62
CA PHE A 50 -1.60 4.30 7.34
C PHE A 50 -3.13 4.35 7.50
N LEU A 51 -3.68 3.59 8.45
CA LEU A 51 -5.12 3.58 8.72
C LEU A 51 -5.59 4.94 9.21
N ALA A 52 -4.85 5.57 10.14
CA ALA A 52 -5.13 6.92 10.61
C ALA A 52 -5.09 7.91 9.45
N TRP A 53 -4.08 7.83 8.58
CA TRP A 53 -4.00 8.66 7.39
C TRP A 53 -5.20 8.43 6.47
N LEU A 54 -5.59 7.18 6.16
CA LEU A 54 -6.76 6.87 5.32
C LEU A 54 -8.07 7.44 5.89
N ARG A 55 -8.25 7.39 7.21
CA ARG A 55 -9.46 7.88 7.91
C ARG A 55 -9.48 9.40 8.08
N ALA A 56 -8.32 10.06 8.08
CA ALA A 56 -8.25 11.51 8.23
C ALA A 56 -8.97 12.23 7.07
N PRO A 57 -9.85 13.21 7.35
CA PRO A 57 -10.53 13.97 6.30
C PRO A 57 -9.51 14.82 5.52
N ALA A 58 -9.65 14.89 4.20
CA ALA A 58 -8.74 15.67 3.35
C ALA A 58 -9.16 17.14 3.19
N GLY A 59 -10.24 17.57 3.85
CA GLY A 59 -10.72 18.96 3.88
C GLY A 59 -11.76 19.29 2.80
N ASP A 60 -11.54 18.89 1.55
CA ASP A 60 -12.47 19.10 0.44
C ASP A 60 -12.55 17.89 -0.51
N PRO A 61 -13.57 17.82 -1.40
CA PRO A 61 -13.72 16.69 -2.33
C PRO A 61 -12.52 16.47 -3.27
N ALA A 62 -11.79 17.52 -3.67
CA ALA A 62 -10.67 17.41 -4.60
C ALA A 62 -9.44 16.80 -3.91
N ALA A 63 -9.17 17.22 -2.67
CA ALA A 63 -8.14 16.61 -1.82
C ALA A 63 -8.48 15.15 -1.49
N GLU A 64 -9.75 14.82 -1.22
CA GLU A 64 -10.19 13.43 -1.01
C GLU A 64 -10.03 12.58 -2.28
N LEU A 65 -10.33 13.14 -3.45
CA LEU A 65 -10.09 12.49 -4.74
C LEU A 65 -8.60 12.21 -4.96
N ALA A 66 -7.74 13.20 -4.75
CA ALA A 66 -6.29 13.06 -4.90
C ALA A 66 -5.74 11.96 -3.99
N LYS A 67 -6.17 11.93 -2.73
CA LYS A 67 -5.81 10.91 -1.74
C LYS A 67 -6.25 9.52 -2.17
N LEU A 68 -7.48 9.37 -2.66
CA LEU A 68 -8.03 8.12 -3.16
C LEU A 68 -7.24 7.60 -4.38
N LEU A 69 -6.99 8.47 -5.37
CA LEU A 69 -6.23 8.11 -6.57
C LEU A 69 -4.79 7.74 -6.23
N LEU A 70 -4.14 8.52 -5.37
CA LEU A 70 -2.78 8.23 -4.89
C LEU A 70 -2.74 6.84 -4.25
N THR A 71 -3.65 6.56 -3.31
CA THR A 71 -3.72 5.27 -2.63
C THR A 71 -3.94 4.13 -3.61
N ARG A 72 -4.91 4.27 -4.52
CA ARG A 72 -5.24 3.24 -5.51
C ARG A 72 -4.05 2.91 -6.40
N GLU A 73 -3.39 3.93 -6.95
CA GLU A 73 -2.27 3.71 -7.86
C GLU A 73 -1.02 3.23 -7.12
N HIS A 74 -0.78 3.66 -5.89
CA HIS A 74 0.34 3.10 -5.09
C HIS A 74 0.11 1.63 -4.76
N VAL A 75 -1.09 1.24 -4.33
CA VAL A 75 -1.41 -0.18 -4.09
C VAL A 75 -1.25 -0.99 -5.37
N ARG A 76 -1.72 -0.48 -6.51
CA ARG A 76 -1.49 -1.14 -7.80
C ARG A 76 0.01 -1.31 -8.07
N PHE A 77 0.78 -0.23 -7.98
CA PHE A 77 2.20 -0.27 -8.33
C PHE A 77 3.02 -1.16 -7.39
N THR A 78 2.88 -1.01 -6.07
CA THR A 78 3.70 -1.73 -5.10
C THR A 78 3.13 -3.11 -4.80
N LEU A 79 1.88 -3.20 -4.34
CA LEU A 79 1.33 -4.47 -3.88
C LEU A 79 0.95 -5.40 -5.04
N ILE A 80 0.34 -4.88 -6.11
CA ILE A 80 -0.24 -5.72 -7.18
C ILE A 80 0.81 -6.06 -8.24
N ASP A 81 1.45 -5.04 -8.81
CA ASP A 81 2.34 -5.17 -9.97
C ASP A 81 3.75 -5.64 -9.55
N ASP A 82 4.25 -5.20 -8.38
CA ASP A 82 5.56 -5.61 -7.86
C ASP A 82 5.47 -6.84 -6.95
N PHE A 83 4.78 -6.78 -5.81
CA PHE A 83 4.75 -7.91 -4.86
C PHE A 83 3.64 -8.95 -5.11
N GLY A 84 2.72 -8.68 -6.02
CA GLY A 84 1.50 -9.46 -6.20
C GLY A 84 1.59 -10.57 -7.24
N THR A 85 2.81 -10.88 -7.74
CA THR A 85 3.03 -11.91 -8.78
C THR A 85 4.23 -12.79 -8.46
N ALA A 86 4.13 -14.10 -8.77
CA ALA A 86 5.20 -15.05 -8.51
C ALA A 86 6.52 -14.70 -9.25
N GLU A 87 6.41 -14.14 -10.46
CA GLU A 87 7.57 -13.73 -11.28
C GLU A 87 8.47 -12.73 -10.56
N LYS A 88 7.87 -11.69 -9.96
CA LYS A 88 8.62 -10.66 -9.23
C LYS A 88 9.34 -11.19 -8.00
N TRP A 89 8.76 -12.21 -7.36
CA TRP A 89 9.43 -12.90 -6.25
C TRP A 89 10.61 -13.75 -6.69
N VAL A 90 10.54 -14.38 -7.88
CA VAL A 90 11.70 -15.06 -8.48
C VAL A 90 12.82 -14.06 -8.77
N GLU A 91 12.48 -12.90 -9.36
CA GLU A 91 13.47 -11.84 -9.59
C GLU A 91 14.08 -11.33 -8.27
N ALA A 92 13.26 -11.10 -7.25
CA ALA A 92 13.71 -10.66 -5.94
C ALA A 92 14.61 -11.70 -5.26
N GLU A 93 14.28 -12.99 -5.38
CA GLU A 93 15.08 -14.07 -4.82
C GLU A 93 16.45 -14.12 -5.51
N ALA A 94 16.47 -14.04 -6.84
CA ALA A 94 17.71 -13.99 -7.62
C ALA A 94 18.60 -12.81 -7.21
N ARG A 95 18.03 -11.61 -7.02
CA ARG A 95 18.77 -10.43 -6.52
C ARG A 95 19.36 -10.67 -5.12
N ASN A 96 18.58 -11.22 -4.20
CA ASN A 96 19.06 -11.50 -2.83
C ASN A 96 20.14 -12.61 -2.81
N ARG A 97 20.02 -13.63 -3.66
CA ARG A 97 21.06 -14.66 -3.82
C ARG A 97 22.36 -14.06 -4.36
N ALA A 98 22.29 -13.19 -5.36
CA ALA A 98 23.47 -12.51 -5.89
C ALA A 98 24.17 -11.63 -4.83
N VAL A 99 23.41 -10.97 -3.95
CA VAL A 99 23.97 -10.23 -2.80
C VAL A 99 24.69 -11.17 -1.84
N LEU A 100 24.07 -12.31 -1.50
CA LEU A 100 24.68 -13.31 -0.60
C LEU A 100 25.98 -13.88 -1.20
N GLU A 101 25.96 -14.29 -2.46
CA GLU A 101 27.13 -14.82 -3.17
C GLU A 101 28.28 -13.79 -3.20
N LYS A 102 27.96 -12.53 -3.47
CA LYS A 102 28.94 -11.44 -3.40
C LYS A 102 29.50 -11.27 -1.98
N ALA A 103 28.63 -11.29 -0.97
CA ALA A 103 29.05 -11.14 0.43
C ALA A 103 29.92 -12.29 0.94
N GLN A 104 29.74 -13.49 0.40
CA GLN A 104 30.55 -14.67 0.73
C GLN A 104 31.98 -14.61 0.17
N THR A 105 32.20 -13.84 -0.91
CA THR A 105 33.51 -13.73 -1.58
C THR A 105 34.23 -12.41 -1.32
N ASP A 106 33.52 -11.38 -0.86
CA ASP A 106 34.06 -10.08 -0.48
C ASP A 106 34.04 -9.90 1.06
N PRO A 107 35.21 -9.95 1.73
CA PRO A 107 35.29 -9.79 3.19
C PRO A 107 34.68 -8.49 3.72
N SER A 108 34.66 -7.41 2.92
CA SER A 108 34.07 -6.12 3.32
C SER A 108 32.55 -6.18 3.49
N LEU A 109 31.90 -7.17 2.85
CA LEU A 109 30.46 -7.36 2.86
C LEU A 109 30.01 -8.52 3.78
N SER A 110 30.93 -9.19 4.46
CA SER A 110 30.65 -10.35 5.32
C SER A 110 29.55 -10.11 6.37
N HIS A 111 29.43 -8.87 6.87
CA HIS A 111 28.39 -8.45 7.80
C HIS A 111 26.96 -8.55 7.24
N LEU A 112 26.78 -8.60 5.91
CA LEU A 112 25.47 -8.72 5.26
C LEU A 112 24.97 -10.17 5.16
N ILE A 113 25.86 -11.16 5.31
CA ILE A 113 25.53 -12.59 5.14
C ILE A 113 24.34 -13.01 6.03
N PRO A 114 24.34 -12.75 7.36
CA PRO A 114 23.25 -13.19 8.22
C PRO A 114 21.90 -12.56 7.83
N THR A 115 21.92 -11.32 7.36
CA THR A 115 20.72 -10.60 6.92
C THR A 115 20.20 -11.19 5.62
N ALA A 116 21.06 -11.44 4.63
CA ALA A 116 20.67 -12.01 3.35
C ALA A 116 20.10 -13.43 3.51
N GLU A 117 20.73 -14.28 4.35
CA GLU A 117 20.22 -15.61 4.68
C GLU A 117 18.83 -15.54 5.35
N LYS A 118 18.65 -14.63 6.31
CA LYS A 118 17.37 -14.41 6.99
C LYS A 118 16.28 -13.94 6.03
N ILE A 119 16.60 -13.04 5.09
CA ILE A 119 15.66 -12.59 4.06
C ILE A 119 15.25 -13.80 3.21
N LEU A 120 16.21 -14.50 2.60
CA LEU A 120 15.96 -15.64 1.72
C LEU A 120 15.11 -16.73 2.40
N ALA A 121 15.38 -17.03 3.68
CA ALA A 121 14.61 -18.01 4.45
C ALA A 121 13.14 -17.61 4.65
N ARG A 122 12.84 -16.31 4.72
CA ARG A 122 11.48 -15.78 4.95
C ARG A 122 10.72 -15.45 3.66
N MET A 123 11.43 -15.30 2.53
CA MET A 123 10.84 -14.90 1.26
C MET A 123 9.61 -15.72 0.84
N PRO A 124 9.57 -17.06 0.98
CA PRO A 124 8.38 -17.83 0.58
C PRO A 124 7.11 -17.43 1.34
N GLY A 125 7.20 -17.21 2.66
CA GLY A 125 6.06 -16.78 3.47
C GLY A 125 5.60 -15.37 3.11
N HIS A 126 6.54 -14.44 2.91
CA HIS A 126 6.20 -13.08 2.46
C HIS A 126 5.59 -13.06 1.06
N ARG A 127 6.07 -13.91 0.14
CA ARG A 127 5.49 -14.08 -1.19
C ARG A 127 4.03 -14.50 -1.10
N ASP A 128 3.77 -15.58 -0.38
CA ASP A 128 2.43 -16.16 -0.34
C ASP A 128 1.44 -15.17 0.31
N ALA A 129 1.88 -14.44 1.35
CA ALA A 129 1.10 -13.37 1.97
C ALA A 129 0.82 -12.20 1.02
N ALA A 130 1.83 -11.71 0.29
CA ALA A 130 1.66 -10.58 -0.63
C ALA A 130 0.77 -10.94 -1.84
N ILE A 131 0.92 -12.14 -2.40
CA ILE A 131 0.06 -12.61 -3.50
C ILE A 131 -1.39 -12.74 -3.04
N LYS A 132 -1.62 -13.37 -1.87
CA LYS A 132 -2.96 -13.46 -1.26
C LYS A 132 -3.57 -12.07 -1.09
N LEU A 133 -2.81 -11.13 -0.54
CA LEU A 133 -3.30 -9.77 -0.30
C LEU A 133 -3.61 -9.03 -1.61
N ALA A 134 -2.78 -9.20 -2.64
CA ALA A 134 -3.04 -8.64 -3.97
C ALA A 134 -4.31 -9.23 -4.60
N ASP A 135 -4.55 -10.52 -4.46
CA ASP A 135 -5.78 -11.18 -4.94
C ASP A 135 -7.03 -10.73 -4.17
N GLU A 136 -6.92 -10.57 -2.85
CA GLU A 136 -7.99 -9.98 -2.03
C GLU A 136 -8.32 -8.56 -2.49
N TRP A 137 -7.31 -7.71 -2.73
CA TRP A 137 -7.53 -6.37 -3.27
C TRP A 137 -8.25 -6.40 -4.63
N ARG A 138 -7.76 -7.22 -5.57
CA ARG A 138 -8.34 -7.35 -6.93
C ARG A 138 -9.80 -7.77 -6.89
N THR A 139 -10.17 -8.67 -5.97
CA THR A 139 -11.51 -9.26 -5.91
C THR A 139 -12.49 -8.47 -5.05
N THR A 140 -12.01 -7.74 -4.04
CA THR A 140 -12.89 -7.06 -3.06
C THR A 140 -12.88 -5.55 -3.18
N ILE A 141 -11.72 -4.92 -3.45
CA ILE A 141 -11.56 -3.47 -3.41
C ILE A 141 -11.60 -2.85 -4.79
N ALA A 142 -10.85 -3.39 -5.75
CA ALA A 142 -10.80 -2.85 -7.11
C ALA A 142 -12.20 -2.62 -7.75
N PRO A 143 -13.19 -3.51 -7.57
CA PRO A 143 -14.55 -3.29 -8.10
C PRO A 143 -15.31 -2.12 -7.45
N LEU A 144 -14.88 -1.67 -6.26
CA LEU A 144 -15.50 -0.57 -5.51
C LEU A 144 -14.89 0.80 -5.85
N ILE A 145 -13.68 0.82 -6.41
CA ILE A 145 -12.90 2.04 -6.72
C ILE A 145 -12.58 2.18 -8.22
N THR A 146 -13.49 1.73 -9.08
CA THR A 146 -13.41 1.93 -10.53
C THR A 146 -13.50 3.41 -10.90
N ASP A 147 -12.91 3.81 -12.02
CA ASP A 147 -12.99 5.20 -12.49
C ASP A 147 -14.43 5.72 -12.58
N GLU A 148 -15.38 4.88 -13.00
CA GLU A 148 -16.80 5.23 -13.04
C GLU A 148 -17.37 5.50 -11.65
N ARG A 149 -17.08 4.65 -10.66
CA ARG A 149 -17.55 4.83 -9.28
C ARG A 149 -16.92 6.05 -8.62
N ILE A 150 -15.62 6.25 -8.82
CA ILE A 150 -14.90 7.42 -8.33
C ILE A 150 -15.49 8.70 -8.93
N ARG A 151 -15.73 8.73 -10.25
CA ARG A 151 -16.34 9.89 -10.91
C ARG A 151 -17.73 10.19 -10.37
N LYS A 152 -18.61 9.18 -10.29
CA LYS A 152 -19.97 9.35 -9.73
C LYS A 152 -19.96 9.90 -8.30
N TRP A 153 -19.05 9.40 -7.47
CA TRP A 153 -18.89 9.91 -6.12
C TRP A 153 -18.39 11.36 -6.11
N TYR A 154 -17.34 11.67 -6.87
CA TYR A 154 -16.73 13.00 -6.89
C TYR A 154 -17.71 14.05 -7.42
N ASP A 155 -18.43 13.75 -8.51
CA ASP A 155 -19.45 14.64 -9.06
C ASP A 155 -20.52 14.93 -7.99
N ALA A 156 -21.05 13.90 -7.32
CA ALA A 156 -22.02 14.08 -6.25
C ALA A 156 -21.48 14.94 -5.09
N ALA A 157 -20.23 14.73 -4.68
CA ALA A 157 -19.59 15.48 -3.59
C ALA A 157 -19.38 16.97 -3.94
N LEU A 158 -19.14 17.30 -5.22
CA LEU A 158 -19.06 18.70 -5.66
C LEU A 158 -20.42 19.43 -5.57
N PHE A 159 -21.51 18.73 -5.85
CA PHE A 159 -22.85 19.34 -5.86
C PHE A 159 -23.54 19.34 -4.49
N GLU A 160 -23.14 18.49 -3.54
CA GLU A 160 -23.68 18.50 -2.16
C GLU A 160 -23.42 19.83 -1.42
N GLY A 161 -22.45 20.64 -1.88
CA GLY A 161 -22.15 21.97 -1.32
C GLY A 161 -22.85 23.15 -2.01
N ILE A 162 -23.65 22.92 -3.07
CA ILE A 162 -24.28 23.98 -3.86
C ILE A 162 -25.78 24.04 -3.53
N THR A 163 -26.17 24.92 -2.61
CA THR A 163 -27.56 25.37 -2.49
C THR A 163 -27.83 26.38 -3.60
N PHE A 164 -28.68 26.02 -4.56
CA PHE A 164 -29.26 27.00 -5.47
C PHE A 164 -30.13 27.96 -4.66
N ALA A 165 -29.80 29.24 -4.67
CA ALA A 165 -30.73 30.27 -4.20
C ALA A 165 -31.96 30.19 -5.11
N THR A 166 -33.11 29.80 -4.54
CA THR A 166 -34.40 29.94 -5.20
C THR A 166 -34.84 31.39 -5.04
N ASP A 167 -34.86 32.13 -6.15
CA ASP A 167 -35.50 33.45 -6.25
C ASP A 167 -37.03 33.34 -6.12
#